data_AF-A0A7C3YFC0-F1
#
_entry.id   AF-A0A7C3YFC0-F1
#
_cell.length_a   1.000
_cell.length_b   1.000
_cell.length_c   1.000
_cell.angle_alpha   90.00
_cell.angle_beta   90.00
_cell.angle_gamma   90.00
#
_symmetry.space_group_name_H-M   'P 1'
#
loop_
_entity.id
_entity.type
_entity.pdbx_description
1 polymer ?
#
loop_
_entity_poly.entity_id
_entity_poly.type
_entity_poly.pdbx_seq_one_letter_code
_entity_poly.pdbx_strand_id
1 'polypeptide(L)'
;TGQPGVGKTTCVLKVVQSLRERGIQVAGFYTQEVRVEGSRIGFKLVDVHSGRQGWLAKTNGEAGPRIGKYRVMLGDLNEIGVGSLRRALTDPNVQVIVVDEVGPMEMVSDAFQKTVEEVTSGGNVFLFTVHWRIVDQFAVKAREKSPLTLIYLTPLNRDAAPSRILNVINRFLRNKEVDQ
;
A
#
# COMPACT_ATOMS: atom_id res chain seq x y z
N THR A 1 -8.90 3.09 4.25
CA THR A 1 -9.95 2.52 3.37
C THR A 1 -10.81 3.64 2.80
N GLY A 2 -11.68 3.37 1.83
CA GLY A 2 -12.60 4.33 1.22
C GLY A 2 -13.15 3.85 -0.12
N GLN A 3 -14.17 4.55 -0.65
CA GLN A 3 -14.77 4.23 -1.94
C GLN A 3 -13.72 4.29 -3.08
N PRO A 4 -13.88 3.49 -4.15
CA PRO A 4 -13.03 3.61 -5.34
C PRO A 4 -13.04 5.04 -5.89
N GLY A 5 -11.87 5.55 -6.28
CA GLY A 5 -11.74 6.90 -6.84
C GLY A 5 -11.77 8.06 -5.83
N VAL A 6 -11.90 7.80 -4.52
CA VAL A 6 -11.95 8.88 -3.50
C VAL A 6 -10.61 9.63 -3.32
N GLY A 7 -9.51 9.09 -3.85
CA GLY A 7 -8.17 9.69 -3.77
C GLY A 7 -7.25 9.04 -2.73
N LYS A 8 -7.40 7.73 -2.45
CA LYS A 8 -6.57 7.00 -1.48
C LYS A 8 -5.07 7.07 -1.82
N THR A 9 -4.71 6.73 -3.07
CA THR A 9 -3.35 6.84 -3.59
C THR A 9 -2.79 8.25 -3.44
N THR A 10 -3.57 9.28 -3.81
CA THR A 10 -3.15 10.69 -3.65
C THR A 10 -2.87 11.04 -2.19
N CYS A 11 -3.71 10.56 -1.27
CA CYS A 11 -3.51 10.73 0.16
C CYS A 11 -2.22 10.05 0.64
N VAL A 12 -1.97 8.80 0.23
CA VAL A 12 -0.73 8.06 0.52
C VAL A 12 0.49 8.81 0.02
N LEU A 13 0.48 9.27 -1.23
CA LEU A 13 1.62 9.98 -1.82
C LEU A 13 1.95 11.28 -1.07
N LYS A 14 0.94 12.05 -0.64
CA LYS A 14 1.14 13.24 0.20
C LYS A 14 1.79 12.89 1.55
N VAL A 15 1.38 11.77 2.16
CA VAL A 15 1.98 11.27 3.41
C VAL A 15 3.42 10.85 3.18
N VAL A 16 3.70 10.05 2.15
CA VAL A 16 5.05 9.59 1.80
C VAL A 16 5.99 10.77 1.58
N GLN A 17 5.56 11.77 0.80
CA GLN A 17 6.33 12.98 0.58
C GLN A 17 6.66 13.70 1.89
N SER A 18 5.65 13.93 2.73
CA SER A 18 5.83 14.63 4.01
C SER A 18 6.74 13.88 4.98
N LEU A 19 6.74 12.54 4.96
CA LEU A 19 7.65 11.73 5.77
C LEU A 19 9.09 11.87 5.28
N ARG A 20 9.31 11.84 3.96
CA ARG A 20 10.63 12.02 3.34
C ARG A 20 11.23 13.40 3.63
N GLU A 21 10.41 14.44 3.55
CA GLU A 21 10.83 15.81 3.90
C GLU A 21 11.29 15.93 5.35
N ARG A 22 10.86 15.01 6.23
CA ARG A 22 11.29 14.91 7.63
C ARG A 22 12.47 13.95 7.85
N GLY A 23 13.07 13.44 6.78
CA GLY A 23 14.16 12.46 6.86
C GLY A 23 13.74 11.04 7.25
N ILE A 24 12.43 10.76 7.30
CA ILE A 24 11.93 9.42 7.63
C ILE A 24 12.04 8.52 6.41
N GLN A 25 12.70 7.37 6.57
CA GLN A 25 12.86 6.41 5.48
C GLN A 25 11.56 5.61 5.28
N VAL A 26 11.05 5.67 4.05
CA VAL A 26 9.81 5.02 3.63
C VAL A 26 10.08 4.08 2.47
N ALA A 27 9.59 2.84 2.60
CA ALA A 27 9.70 1.81 1.56
C ALA A 27 8.35 1.12 1.30
N GLY A 28 8.33 0.22 0.34
CA GLY A 28 7.12 -0.46 -0.16
C GLY A 28 6.73 0.06 -1.54
N PHE A 29 5.45 0.06 -1.87
CA PHE A 29 4.98 0.44 -3.20
C PHE A 29 3.66 1.19 -3.16
N TYR A 30 3.36 1.88 -4.25
CA TYR A 30 2.03 2.40 -4.52
C TYR A 30 1.49 1.97 -5.89
N THR A 31 0.20 2.15 -6.11
CA THR A 31 -0.44 1.84 -7.39
C THR A 31 -0.74 3.11 -8.19
N GLN A 32 -0.67 3.03 -9.52
CA GLN A 32 -1.00 4.13 -10.41
C GLN A 32 -1.97 3.68 -11.49
N GLU A 33 -3.12 4.35 -11.58
CA GLU A 33 -4.10 4.12 -12.64
C GLU A 33 -3.55 4.60 -14.00
N VAL A 34 -3.67 3.75 -15.04
CA VAL A 34 -3.26 4.08 -16.41
C VAL A 34 -4.48 4.17 -17.32
N ARG A 35 -4.59 5.29 -18.03
CA ARG A 35 -5.64 5.56 -19.01
C ARG A 35 -5.06 5.86 -20.38
N VAL A 36 -5.75 5.42 -21.42
CA VAL A 36 -5.50 5.75 -22.83
C VAL A 36 -6.83 6.20 -23.42
N GLU A 37 -6.86 7.35 -24.09
CA GLU A 37 -8.07 7.91 -24.71
C GLU A 37 -9.26 7.98 -23.73
N GLY A 38 -9.01 8.41 -22.49
CA GLY A 38 -10.02 8.51 -21.43
C GLY A 38 -10.43 7.18 -20.79
N SER A 39 -10.08 6.04 -21.42
CA SER A 39 -10.41 4.69 -20.95
C SER A 39 -9.32 4.13 -20.05
N ARG A 40 -9.71 3.56 -18.90
CA ARG A 40 -8.78 2.83 -18.03
C ARG A 40 -8.34 1.52 -18.67
N ILE A 41 -7.03 1.40 -18.90
CA ILE A 41 -6.37 0.22 -19.49
C ILE A 41 -5.67 -0.66 -18.47
N GLY A 42 -5.41 -0.16 -17.25
CA GLY A 42 -4.77 -0.95 -16.21
C GLY A 42 -4.25 -0.13 -15.04
N PHE A 43 -3.39 -0.78 -14.26
CA PHE A 43 -2.75 -0.25 -13.07
C PHE A 43 -1.28 -0.65 -13.07
N LYS A 44 -0.41 0.27 -12.68
CA LYS A 44 1.01 0.01 -12.44
C LYS A 44 1.31 -0.06 -10.95
N LEU A 45 2.30 -0.85 -10.59
CA LEU A 45 2.99 -0.81 -9.30
C LEU A 45 4.20 0.10 -9.44
N VAL A 46 4.49 0.88 -8.43
CA VAL A 46 5.68 1.72 -8.36
C VAL A 46 6.34 1.52 -7.00
N ASP A 47 7.57 1.05 -7.01
CA ASP A 47 8.42 0.96 -5.82
C ASP A 47 8.68 2.38 -5.30
N VAL A 48 8.33 2.61 -4.03
CA VAL A 48 8.48 3.92 -3.38
C VAL A 48 9.95 4.35 -3.40
N HIS A 49 10.87 3.46 -3.06
CA HIS A 49 12.29 3.76 -2.90
C HIS A 49 12.99 3.96 -4.25
N SER A 50 12.85 3.00 -5.17
CA SER A 50 13.62 3.00 -6.43
C SER A 50 12.92 3.68 -7.60
N GLY A 51 11.60 3.91 -7.51
CA GLY A 51 10.79 4.39 -8.63
C GLY A 51 10.60 3.35 -9.75
N ARG A 52 11.13 2.12 -9.59
CA ARG A 52 10.90 1.02 -10.53
C ARG A 52 9.41 0.74 -10.64
N GLN A 53 8.96 0.52 -11.87
CA GLN A 53 7.54 0.35 -12.16
C GLN A 53 7.29 -0.87 -13.05
N GLY A 54 6.11 -1.46 -12.89
CA GLY A 54 5.63 -2.58 -13.67
C GLY A 54 4.10 -2.62 -13.62
N TRP A 55 3.48 -3.50 -14.38
CA TRP A 55 2.03 -3.62 -14.45
C TRP A 55 1.51 -4.47 -13.29
N LEU A 56 0.60 -3.94 -12.47
CA LEU A 56 -0.21 -4.80 -11.60
C LEU A 56 -1.19 -5.60 -12.46
N ALA A 57 -1.96 -4.89 -13.29
CA ALA A 57 -2.98 -5.49 -14.13
C ALA A 57 -3.28 -4.63 -15.35
N LYS A 58 -3.59 -5.26 -16.49
CA LYS A 58 -3.94 -4.56 -17.74
C LYS A 58 -4.98 -5.32 -18.57
N THR A 59 -5.69 -4.63 -19.46
CA THR A 59 -6.73 -5.24 -20.32
C THR A 59 -6.16 -6.16 -21.39
N ASN A 60 -4.98 -5.83 -21.92
CA ASN A 60 -4.31 -6.58 -22.99
C ASN A 60 -3.19 -7.46 -22.42
N GLY A 61 -3.45 -8.11 -21.28
CA GLY A 61 -2.52 -9.09 -20.71
C GLY A 61 -2.74 -10.46 -21.34
N GLU A 62 -1.65 -11.16 -21.64
CA GLU A 62 -1.71 -12.47 -22.31
C GLU A 62 -1.93 -13.62 -21.32
N ALA A 63 -1.45 -13.49 -20.09
CA ALA A 63 -1.48 -14.53 -19.06
C ALA A 63 -1.81 -13.97 -17.66
N GLY A 64 -2.19 -14.88 -16.75
CA GLY A 64 -2.44 -14.58 -15.34
C GLY A 64 -3.92 -14.53 -14.94
N PRO A 65 -4.19 -14.45 -13.62
CA PRO A 65 -5.55 -14.37 -13.08
C PRO A 65 -6.34 -13.20 -13.67
N ARG A 66 -7.64 -13.40 -13.85
CA ARG A 66 -8.54 -12.38 -14.42
C ARG A 66 -9.45 -11.81 -13.34
N ILE A 67 -9.43 -10.49 -13.19
CA ILE A 67 -10.35 -9.73 -12.32
C ILE A 67 -11.12 -8.74 -13.19
N GLY A 68 -12.39 -9.07 -13.47
CA GLY A 68 -13.21 -8.31 -14.42
C GLY A 68 -12.60 -8.31 -15.82
N LYS A 69 -12.27 -7.13 -16.35
CA LYS A 69 -11.62 -6.98 -17.67
C LYS A 69 -10.09 -6.97 -17.62
N TYR A 70 -9.47 -7.07 -16.44
CA TYR A 70 -8.02 -6.96 -16.27
C TYR A 70 -7.38 -8.33 -16.03
N ARG A 71 -6.21 -8.54 -16.60
CA ARG A 71 -5.29 -9.65 -16.31
C ARG A 71 -4.22 -9.17 -15.35
N VAL A 72 -4.00 -9.89 -14.27
CA VAL A 72 -2.99 -9.58 -13.25
C VAL A 72 -1.63 -10.13 -13.68
N MET A 73 -0.61 -9.26 -13.70
CA MET A 73 0.75 -9.64 -14.07
C MET A 73 1.50 -10.08 -12.80
N LEU A 74 1.39 -11.37 -12.47
CA LEU A 74 1.98 -11.94 -11.25
C LEU A 74 3.49 -11.74 -11.15
N GLY A 75 4.20 -11.75 -12.29
CA GLY A 75 5.64 -11.49 -12.34
C GLY A 75 5.99 -10.12 -11.78
N ASP A 76 5.42 -9.06 -12.36
CA ASP A 76 5.62 -7.68 -11.92
C ASP A 76 5.14 -7.45 -10.48
N LEU A 77 4.01 -8.06 -10.08
CA LEU A 77 3.52 -8.00 -8.69
C LEU A 77 4.53 -8.58 -7.69
N ASN A 78 5.13 -9.73 -8.02
CA ASN A 78 6.10 -10.36 -7.14
C ASN A 78 7.44 -9.62 -7.16
N GLU A 79 7.92 -9.21 -8.33
CA GLU A 79 9.21 -8.54 -8.45
C GLU A 79 9.21 -7.15 -7.79
N ILE A 80 8.14 -6.37 -8.01
CA ILE A 80 8.06 -4.98 -7.57
C ILE A 80 7.32 -4.90 -6.25
N GLY A 81 6.07 -5.37 -6.19
CA GLY A 81 5.24 -5.32 -5.01
C GLY A 81 5.88 -6.09 -3.86
N VAL A 82 5.94 -7.43 -3.97
CA VAL A 82 6.52 -8.29 -2.94
C VAL A 82 8.01 -7.98 -2.71
N GLY A 83 8.77 -7.77 -3.78
CA GLY A 83 10.18 -7.41 -3.69
C GLY A 83 10.44 -6.14 -2.86
N SER A 84 9.63 -5.09 -3.05
CA SER A 84 9.77 -3.85 -2.26
C SER A 84 9.49 -4.07 -0.78
N LEU A 85 8.48 -4.89 -0.45
CA LEU A 85 8.13 -5.20 0.95
C LEU A 85 9.18 -6.07 1.63
N ARG A 86 9.73 -7.07 0.93
CA ARG A 86 10.81 -7.91 1.49
C ARG A 86 12.08 -7.12 1.76
N ARG A 87 12.45 -6.20 0.87
CA ARG A 87 13.56 -5.25 1.12
C ARG A 87 13.25 -4.37 2.32
N ALA A 88 12.03 -3.84 2.41
CA ALA A 88 11.60 -3.00 3.53
C ALA A 88 11.66 -3.73 4.89
N LEU A 89 11.28 -5.01 4.92
CA LEU A 89 11.30 -5.85 6.13
C LEU A 89 12.72 -6.20 6.62
N THR A 90 13.72 -6.13 5.74
CA THR A 90 15.11 -6.52 6.04
C THR A 90 16.05 -5.34 6.22
N ASP A 91 15.65 -4.15 5.80
CA ASP A 91 16.42 -2.92 5.95
C ASP A 91 16.11 -2.26 7.31
N PRO A 92 17.06 -2.23 8.26
CA PRO A 92 16.84 -1.65 9.58
C PRO A 92 16.62 -0.13 9.54
N ASN A 93 16.97 0.55 8.44
CA ASN A 93 16.76 1.97 8.29
C ASN A 93 15.31 2.31 7.94
N VAL A 94 14.52 1.34 7.44
CA VAL A 94 13.13 1.58 7.03
C VAL A 94 12.22 1.71 8.24
N GLN A 95 11.74 2.92 8.47
CA GLN A 95 10.87 3.25 9.59
C GLN A 95 9.39 3.03 9.26
N VAL A 96 9.00 3.28 8.00
CA VAL A 96 7.60 3.17 7.54
C VAL A 96 7.50 2.33 6.26
N ILE A 97 6.62 1.32 6.28
CA ILE A 97 6.29 0.49 5.12
C ILE A 97 4.93 0.92 4.56
N VAL A 98 4.87 1.21 3.26
CA VAL A 98 3.65 1.64 2.57
C VAL A 98 3.20 0.57 1.57
N VAL A 99 1.91 0.28 1.61
CA VAL A 99 1.24 -0.62 0.66
C VAL A 99 -0.04 0.07 0.20
N ASP A 100 0.01 0.65 -1.00
CA ASP A 100 -1.19 1.24 -1.61
C ASP A 100 -1.99 0.18 -2.36
N GLU A 101 -3.11 -0.19 -1.74
CA GLU A 101 -4.15 -1.12 -2.09
C GLU A 101 -3.80 -2.58 -1.76
N VAL A 102 -4.40 -3.08 -0.69
CA VAL A 102 -4.67 -4.50 -0.48
C VAL A 102 -6.08 -4.73 -0.98
N GLY A 103 -6.18 -5.39 -2.13
CA GLY A 103 -7.45 -5.60 -2.82
C GLY A 103 -7.50 -6.92 -3.58
N PRO A 104 -8.61 -7.18 -4.29
CA PRO A 104 -8.80 -8.43 -5.01
C PRO A 104 -7.74 -8.72 -6.08
N MET A 105 -7.04 -7.71 -6.60
CA MET A 105 -6.02 -7.92 -7.64
C MET A 105 -4.69 -8.37 -7.07
N GLU A 106 -4.28 -7.80 -5.94
CA GLU A 106 -3.01 -8.11 -5.28
C GLU A 106 -3.11 -9.42 -4.50
N MET A 107 -4.26 -9.68 -3.89
CA MET A 107 -4.52 -10.87 -3.08
C MET A 107 -4.60 -12.17 -3.90
N VAL A 108 -4.52 -12.13 -5.23
CA VAL A 108 -4.37 -13.35 -6.05
C VAL A 108 -2.96 -13.95 -5.97
N SER A 109 -1.97 -13.19 -5.48
CA SER A 109 -0.60 -13.69 -5.28
C SER A 109 -0.42 -14.19 -3.85
N ASP A 110 -0.15 -15.49 -3.69
CA ASP A 110 0.17 -16.07 -2.38
C ASP A 110 1.40 -15.43 -1.75
N ALA A 111 2.39 -15.06 -2.57
CA ALA A 111 3.58 -14.36 -2.09
C ALA A 111 3.23 -12.98 -1.52
N PHE A 112 2.30 -12.28 -2.18
CA PHE A 112 1.80 -11.01 -1.68
C PHE A 112 1.03 -11.16 -0.37
N GLN A 113 0.12 -12.13 -0.28
CA GLN A 113 -0.64 -12.41 0.94
C GLN A 113 0.30 -12.66 2.14
N LYS A 114 1.28 -13.57 1.97
CA LYS A 114 2.26 -13.89 3.02
C LYS A 114 3.08 -12.67 3.43
N THR A 115 3.58 -11.89 2.47
CA THR A 115 4.41 -10.73 2.81
C THR A 115 3.61 -9.59 3.43
N VAL A 116 2.31 -9.43 3.12
CA VAL A 116 1.45 -8.51 3.86
C VAL A 116 1.27 -8.97 5.32
N GLU A 117 1.09 -10.27 5.56
CA GLU A 117 1.04 -10.83 6.92
C GLU A 117 2.34 -10.59 7.69
N GLU A 118 3.50 -10.80 7.04
CA GLU A 118 4.83 -10.48 7.58
C GLU A 118 4.95 -9.00 7.95
N VAL A 119 4.51 -8.08 7.07
CA VAL A 119 4.51 -6.62 7.38
C VAL A 119 3.62 -6.30 8.58
N THR A 120 2.42 -6.89 8.68
CA THR A 120 1.52 -6.62 9.81
C THR A 120 1.96 -7.24 11.13
N SER A 121 2.76 -8.30 11.08
CA SER A 121 3.34 -8.97 12.25
C SER A 121 4.73 -8.46 12.60
N GLY A 122 5.32 -7.67 11.70
CA GLY A 122 6.63 -7.10 11.87
C GLY A 122 6.62 -5.93 12.84
N GLY A 123 7.83 -5.53 13.24
CA GLY A 123 8.03 -4.41 14.11
C GLY A 123 8.09 -3.07 13.39
N ASN A 124 7.72 -2.90 12.11
CA ASN A 124 7.78 -1.60 11.42
C ASN A 124 6.44 -0.85 11.55
N VAL A 125 6.47 0.49 11.49
CA VAL A 125 5.21 1.24 11.30
C VAL A 125 4.76 1.01 9.86
N PHE A 126 3.47 0.79 9.63
CA PHE A 126 2.96 0.54 8.30
C PHE A 126 1.74 1.41 7.95
N LEU A 127 1.56 1.68 6.66
CA LEU A 127 0.42 2.38 6.10
C LEU A 127 -0.15 1.57 4.93
N PHE A 128 -1.33 1.01 5.15
CA PHE A 128 -2.09 0.31 4.12
C PHE A 128 -3.26 1.16 3.63
N THR A 129 -3.49 1.18 2.33
CA THR A 129 -4.85 1.38 1.80
C THR A 129 -5.44 0.00 1.50
N VAL A 130 -6.72 -0.15 1.82
CA VAL A 130 -7.40 -1.46 1.74
C VAL A 130 -8.71 -1.25 1.01
N HIS A 131 -8.99 -2.15 0.07
CA HIS A 131 -10.22 -2.11 -0.71
C HIS A 131 -11.42 -2.30 0.22
N TRP A 132 -12.46 -1.47 0.06
CA TRP A 132 -13.61 -1.41 0.98
C TRP A 132 -14.32 -2.75 1.19
N ARG A 133 -14.31 -3.63 0.18
CA ARG A 133 -14.94 -4.97 0.27
C ARG A 133 -14.25 -5.94 1.22
N ILE A 134 -12.96 -5.75 1.50
CA ILE A 134 -12.17 -6.68 2.33
C ILE A 134 -11.67 -6.03 3.61
N VAL A 135 -12.02 -4.76 3.86
CA VAL A 135 -11.45 -3.98 4.96
C VAL A 135 -11.73 -4.60 6.32
N ASP A 136 -12.94 -5.11 6.54
CA ASP A 136 -13.31 -5.68 7.84
C ASP A 136 -12.50 -6.94 8.14
N GLN A 137 -12.40 -7.85 7.17
CA GLN A 137 -11.62 -9.08 7.29
C GLN A 137 -10.13 -8.79 7.49
N PHE A 138 -9.58 -7.86 6.70
CA PHE A 138 -8.19 -7.43 6.82
C PHE A 138 -7.91 -6.80 8.19
N ALA A 139 -8.78 -5.88 8.63
CA ALA A 139 -8.59 -5.15 9.88
C ALA A 139 -8.69 -6.08 11.10
N VAL A 140 -9.57 -7.08 11.09
CA VAL A 140 -9.65 -8.08 12.17
C VAL A 140 -8.32 -8.83 12.29
N LYS A 141 -7.84 -9.44 11.20
CA LYS A 141 -6.58 -10.20 11.21
C LYS A 141 -5.38 -9.35 11.60
N ALA A 142 -5.27 -8.15 11.04
CA ALA A 142 -4.13 -7.29 11.30
C ALA A 142 -4.13 -6.75 12.75
N ARG A 143 -5.31 -6.60 13.40
CA ARG A 143 -5.42 -6.17 14.81
C ARG A 143 -4.92 -7.21 15.79
N GLU A 144 -4.92 -8.49 15.43
CA GLU A 144 -4.36 -9.57 16.25
C GLU A 144 -2.83 -9.49 16.34
N LYS A 145 -2.19 -8.79 15.40
CA LYS A 145 -0.73 -8.72 15.26
C LYS A 145 -0.16 -7.38 15.69
N SER A 146 -0.85 -6.28 15.39
CA SER A 146 -0.36 -4.93 15.65
C SER A 146 -1.49 -3.95 16.02
N PRO A 147 -1.20 -2.91 16.83
CA PRO A 147 -2.14 -1.81 17.06
C PRO A 147 -2.50 -1.10 15.75
N LEU A 148 -3.80 -0.82 15.55
CA LEU A 148 -4.30 -0.29 14.29
C LEU A 148 -5.24 0.90 14.46
N THR A 149 -5.00 1.93 13.63
CA THR A 149 -5.93 3.05 13.43
C THR A 149 -6.56 2.93 12.05
N LEU A 150 -7.87 2.70 11.99
CA LEU A 150 -8.62 2.64 10.73
C LEU A 150 -9.17 4.03 10.37
N ILE A 151 -8.83 4.51 9.18
CA ILE A 151 -9.31 5.79 8.64
C ILE A 151 -10.15 5.53 7.38
N TYR A 152 -11.39 6.04 7.40
CA TYR A 152 -12.30 6.04 6.26
C TYR A 152 -12.16 7.36 5.49
N LEU A 153 -11.63 7.26 4.27
CA LEU A 153 -11.46 8.40 3.37
C LEU A 153 -12.78 8.69 2.65
N THR A 154 -13.19 9.95 2.68
CA THR A 154 -14.40 10.48 2.04
C THR A 154 -14.03 11.73 1.26
N PRO A 155 -14.86 12.19 0.30
CA PRO A 155 -14.64 13.46 -0.38
C PRO A 155 -14.51 14.65 0.58
N LEU A 156 -15.20 14.61 1.73
CA LEU A 156 -15.20 15.67 2.73
C LEU A 156 -13.90 15.75 3.54
N ASN A 157 -13.21 14.63 3.74
CA ASN A 157 -12.04 14.58 4.62
C ASN A 157 -10.72 14.31 3.88
N ARG A 158 -10.75 14.04 2.57
CA ARG A 158 -9.56 13.60 1.81
C ARG A 158 -8.40 14.60 1.83
N ASP A 159 -8.69 15.88 1.99
CA ASP A 159 -7.65 16.92 2.02
C ASP A 159 -7.01 17.08 3.41
N ALA A 160 -7.77 16.81 4.48
CA ALA A 160 -7.27 16.83 5.85
C ALA A 160 -6.66 15.48 6.31
N ALA A 161 -7.01 14.39 5.61
CA ALA A 161 -6.58 13.04 5.96
C ALA A 161 -5.05 12.84 6.00
N PRO A 162 -4.23 13.41 5.08
CA PRO A 162 -2.77 13.27 5.14
C PRO A 162 -2.20 13.74 6.48
N SER A 163 -2.58 14.93 6.95
CA SER A 163 -2.13 15.48 8.23
C SER A 163 -2.53 14.59 9.41
N ARG A 164 -3.75 14.06 9.39
CA ARG A 164 -4.22 13.12 10.43
C ARG A 164 -3.42 11.82 10.41
N ILE A 165 -3.13 11.26 9.24
CA ILE A 165 -2.33 10.04 9.09
C ILE A 165 -0.90 10.28 9.60
N LEU A 166 -0.28 11.41 9.25
CA LEU A 166 1.05 11.78 9.73
C LEU A 166 1.11 11.85 11.25
N ASN A 167 0.11 12.44 11.91
CA ASN A 167 0.06 12.49 13.37
C ASN A 167 -0.01 11.09 14.01
N VAL A 168 -0.76 10.18 13.39
CA VAL A 168 -0.85 8.78 13.83
C VAL A 168 0.49 8.07 13.64
N ILE A 169 1.13 8.22 12.48
CA ILE A 169 2.45 7.64 12.19
C ILE A 169 3.50 8.15 13.19
N ASN A 170 3.55 9.45 13.44
CA ASN A 170 4.50 10.03 14.40
C ASN A 170 4.30 9.49 15.81
N ARG A 171 3.05 9.27 16.23
CA ARG A 171 2.76 8.64 17.54
C ARG A 171 3.30 7.21 17.59
N PHE A 172 3.09 6.42 16.54
CA PHE A 172 3.63 5.06 16.51
C PHE A 172 5.16 5.02 16.47
N LEU A 173 5.80 5.90 15.69
CA LEU A 173 7.26 5.99 15.65
C LEU A 173 7.84 6.33 17.03
N ARG A 174 7.30 7.34 17.72
CA ARG A 174 7.74 7.72 19.07
C ARG A 174 7.59 6.60 20.09
N ASN A 175 6.49 5.86 20.06
CA ASN A 175 6.28 4.76 21.00
C ASN A 175 7.35 3.67 20.82
N LYS A 176 7.78 3.42 19.58
CA LYS A 176 8.82 2.39 19.31
C LYS A 176 10.23 2.82 19.69
N GLU A 177 10.49 4.11 19.82
CA GLU A 177 11.76 4.62 20.36
C GLU A 177 11.82 4.47 21.89
N VAL A 178 10.67 4.41 22.57
CA VAL A 178 10.60 4.27 24.04
C VAL A 178 10.68 2.80 24.49
N ASP A 179 10.26 1.87 23.62
CA ASP A 179 10.28 0.43 23.88
C ASP A 179 11.61 -0.26 23.48
N GLN A 180 12.61 0.49 23.02
CA GLN A 180 13.98 0.03 22.70
C GLN A 180 14.98 0.52 23.75
#